data_AF-A0A8I2ZBW9-F1
#
_entry.id   AF-A0A8I2ZBW9-F1
#
_cell.length_a   1.000
_cell.length_b   1.000
_cell.length_c   1.000
_cell.angle_alpha   90.00
_cell.angle_beta   90.00
_cell.angle_gamma   90.00
#
_symmetry.space_group_name_H-M   'P 1'
#
loop_
_entity.id
_entity.type
_entity.pdbx_description
1 polymer ?
#
loop_
_entity_poly.entity_id
_entity_poly.type
_entity_poly.pdbx_seq_one_letter_code
_entity_poly.pdbx_strand_id
1 'polypeptide(L)'
;MAAPWSKAQSHEQFFVLITGANSGVGFGTAERIIDEFLASRSLSSHLILIPTTRDLRKSRETVESLRTHLHKTATTSKALAARAGPSYKPQDTIDRVHLLSVQLDLLDLRSPYAVARQLVRGTVGDPTDAHNTQYKVPRLDAVILNAGIGGFKGVDWFKLAWRFLTRGIVYIRLARMSPPLRPWARSSAPTSSATTS
;
A
#
# COMPACT_ATOMS: atom_id res chain seq x y z
N MET A 1 -19.21 22.99 12.33
CA MET A 1 -19.94 21.80 12.81
C MET A 1 -19.01 20.93 13.62
N ALA A 2 -19.52 20.22 14.63
CA ALA A 2 -18.72 19.22 15.35
C ALA A 2 -18.46 18.01 14.44
N ALA A 3 -17.27 17.42 14.52
CA ALA A 3 -16.93 16.24 13.73
C ALA A 3 -17.75 15.00 14.19
N PRO A 4 -18.15 14.10 13.29
CA PRO A 4 -18.94 12.91 13.64
C PRO A 4 -18.30 12.03 14.72
N TRP A 5 -16.97 11.91 14.71
CA TRP A 5 -16.18 11.15 15.69
C TRP A 5 -15.94 11.88 17.02
N SER A 6 -16.43 13.12 17.19
CA SER A 6 -16.22 13.90 18.42
C SER A 6 -16.86 13.30 19.67
N LYS A 7 -17.83 12.40 19.50
CA LYS A 7 -18.48 11.67 20.60
C LYS A 7 -17.58 10.61 21.23
N ALA A 8 -16.60 10.10 20.47
CA ALA A 8 -15.67 9.09 20.97
C ALA A 8 -14.54 9.73 21.76
N GLN A 9 -14.00 8.99 22.72
CA GLN A 9 -12.86 9.48 23.49
C GLN A 9 -11.63 9.61 22.60
N SER A 10 -10.70 10.52 22.95
CA SER A 10 -9.54 10.79 22.09
C SER A 10 -8.71 9.55 21.78
N HIS A 11 -8.55 8.62 22.71
CA HIS A 11 -7.79 7.38 22.51
C HIS A 11 -8.53 6.29 21.72
N GLU A 12 -9.82 6.48 21.46
CA GLU A 12 -10.65 5.61 20.63
C GLU A 12 -10.78 6.10 19.19
N GLN A 13 -10.16 7.25 18.88
CA GLN A 13 -10.10 7.81 17.53
C GLN A 13 -8.74 7.45 16.91
N PHE A 14 -8.74 7.02 15.65
CA PHE A 14 -7.52 6.64 14.93
C PHE A 14 -7.43 7.39 13.61
N PHE A 15 -6.47 8.31 13.49
CA PHE A 15 -6.25 9.14 12.31
C PHE A 15 -5.11 8.56 11.47
N VAL A 16 -5.43 8.04 10.30
CA VAL A 16 -4.46 7.36 9.42
C VAL A 16 -4.40 8.04 8.06
N LEU A 17 -3.22 8.52 7.67
CA LEU A 17 -2.96 9.07 6.35
C LEU A 17 -2.26 8.02 5.48
N ILE A 18 -2.71 7.82 4.24
CA ILE A 18 -2.07 6.89 3.31
C ILE A 18 -1.82 7.55 1.96
N THR A 19 -0.57 7.52 1.50
CA THR A 19 -0.19 8.12 0.23
C THR A 19 -0.37 7.17 -0.95
N GLY A 20 -0.85 7.70 -2.08
CA GLY A 20 -0.97 6.92 -3.32
C GLY A 20 -1.97 5.78 -3.20
N ALA A 21 -3.11 6.03 -2.55
CA ALA A 21 -4.10 5.01 -2.23
C ALA A 21 -5.21 4.86 -3.28
N ASN A 22 -5.02 5.41 -4.48
CA ASN A 22 -6.03 5.32 -5.55
C ASN A 22 -6.15 3.92 -6.17
N SER A 23 -5.10 3.11 -6.10
CA SER A 23 -5.10 1.77 -6.66
C SER A 23 -3.99 0.90 -6.06
N GLY A 24 -3.97 -0.37 -6.45
CA GLY A 24 -2.90 -1.30 -6.13
C GLY A 24 -2.71 -1.50 -4.62
N VAL A 25 -1.44 -1.57 -4.19
CA VAL A 25 -1.07 -1.85 -2.79
C VAL A 25 -1.61 -0.78 -1.84
N GLY A 26 -1.62 0.50 -2.23
CA GLY A 26 -2.14 1.57 -1.38
C GLY A 26 -3.63 1.42 -1.11
N PHE A 27 -4.41 1.12 -2.15
CA PHE A 27 -5.84 0.89 -2.02
C PHE A 27 -6.14 -0.37 -1.19
N GLY A 28 -5.48 -1.50 -1.49
CA GLY A 28 -5.66 -2.74 -0.73
C GLY A 28 -5.20 -2.61 0.74
N THR A 29 -4.21 -1.76 1.01
CA THR A 29 -3.80 -1.43 2.39
C THR A 29 -4.90 -0.65 3.11
N ALA A 30 -5.56 0.31 2.44
CA ALA A 30 -6.70 1.02 2.99
C ALA A 30 -7.87 0.08 3.30
N GLU A 31 -8.23 -0.84 2.40
CA GLU A 31 -9.23 -1.89 2.64
C GLU A 31 -8.85 -2.76 3.84
N ARG A 32 -7.60 -3.22 3.89
CA ARG A 32 -7.10 -4.06 4.98
C ARG A 32 -7.14 -3.36 6.33
N ILE A 33 -6.82 -2.07 6.38
CA ILE A 33 -6.90 -1.25 7.59
C ILE A 33 -8.34 -1.17 8.08
N ILE A 34 -9.30 -0.96 7.16
CA ILE A 34 -10.73 -0.96 7.50
C ILE A 34 -11.11 -2.32 8.11
N ASP A 35 -10.79 -3.42 7.44
CA ASP A 35 -11.17 -4.76 7.90
C ASP A 35 -10.58 -5.10 9.27
N GLU A 36 -9.28 -4.83 9.46
CA GLU A 36 -8.58 -5.08 10.74
C GLU A 36 -9.08 -4.17 11.86
N PHE A 37 -9.37 -2.90 11.55
CA PHE A 37 -9.96 -1.98 12.51
C PHE A 37 -11.31 -2.50 13.00
N LEU A 38 -12.19 -2.90 12.07
CA LEU A 38 -13.52 -3.42 12.40
C LEU A 38 -13.45 -4.74 13.17
N ALA A 39 -12.50 -5.61 12.82
CA ALA A 39 -12.34 -6.92 13.44
C ALA A 39 -11.75 -6.85 14.86
N SER A 40 -10.86 -5.90 15.15
CA SER A 40 -10.07 -5.87 16.39
C SER A 40 -10.50 -4.80 17.40
N ARG A 41 -10.89 -3.60 16.96
CA ARG A 41 -11.10 -2.43 17.84
C ARG A 41 -12.45 -2.41 18.55
N SER A 42 -12.55 -1.65 19.65
CA SER A 42 -13.80 -1.52 20.43
C SER A 42 -14.93 -0.98 19.55
N LEU A 43 -16.17 -1.36 19.85
CA LEU A 43 -17.35 -0.93 19.09
C LEU A 43 -17.63 0.59 19.19
N SER A 44 -17.02 1.25 20.17
CA SER A 44 -17.01 2.72 20.36
C SER A 44 -15.87 3.42 19.62
N SER A 45 -14.87 2.68 19.12
CA SER A 45 -13.75 3.26 18.38
C SER A 45 -14.17 3.76 17.00
N HIS A 46 -13.49 4.82 16.54
CA HIS A 46 -13.65 5.40 15.21
C HIS A 46 -12.32 5.45 14.44
N LEU A 47 -12.38 5.07 13.17
CA LEU A 47 -11.29 5.19 12.21
C LEU A 47 -11.53 6.42 11.33
N ILE A 48 -10.54 7.28 11.22
CA ILE A 48 -10.51 8.41 10.30
C ILE A 48 -9.40 8.12 9.30
N LEU A 49 -9.77 7.63 8.12
CA LEU A 49 -8.85 7.25 7.08
C LEU A 49 -8.78 8.37 6.03
N ILE A 50 -7.57 8.82 5.74
CA ILE A 50 -7.27 9.94 4.85
C ILE A 50 -6.41 9.43 3.69
N PRO A 51 -6.99 8.79 2.66
CA PRO A 51 -6.28 8.49 1.43
C PRO A 51 -5.89 9.77 0.69
N THR A 52 -4.66 9.80 0.19
CA THR A 52 -4.17 10.85 -0.70
C THR A 52 -4.08 10.38 -2.14
N THR A 53 -4.46 11.26 -3.06
CA THR A 53 -4.35 11.04 -4.50
C THR A 53 -3.85 12.31 -5.19
N ARG A 54 -3.48 12.23 -6.47
CA ARG A 54 -2.93 13.38 -7.21
C ARG A 54 -3.98 14.41 -7.62
N ASP A 55 -5.27 14.05 -7.64
CA ASP A 55 -6.33 14.90 -8.16
C ASP A 55 -7.68 14.59 -7.51
N LEU A 56 -8.62 15.55 -7.57
CA LEU A 56 -9.91 15.43 -6.90
C LEU A 56 -10.77 14.27 -7.43
N ARG A 57 -10.69 13.99 -8.73
CA ARG A 57 -11.48 12.90 -9.36
C ARG A 57 -11.05 11.55 -8.78
N LYS A 58 -9.76 11.29 -8.72
CA LYS A 58 -9.19 10.09 -8.07
C LYS A 58 -9.56 10.01 -6.61
N SER A 59 -9.49 11.12 -5.88
CA SER A 59 -9.94 11.16 -4.48
C SER A 59 -11.39 10.72 -4.32
N ARG A 60 -12.31 11.18 -5.19
CA ARG A 60 -13.72 10.76 -5.17
C ARG A 60 -13.87 9.28 -5.46
N GLU A 61 -13.33 8.82 -6.59
CA GLU A 61 -13.38 7.41 -7.00
C GLU A 61 -12.82 6.47 -5.90
N THR A 62 -11.71 6.88 -5.26
CA THR A 62 -11.08 6.13 -4.16
C THR A 62 -12.00 6.06 -2.94
N VAL A 63 -12.55 7.20 -2.50
CA VAL A 63 -13.43 7.25 -1.32
C VAL A 63 -14.73 6.50 -1.56
N GLU A 64 -15.33 6.60 -2.75
CA GLU A 64 -16.51 5.81 -3.13
C GLU A 64 -16.21 4.31 -3.10
N SER A 65 -15.09 3.89 -3.70
CA SER A 65 -14.72 2.46 -3.72
C SER A 65 -14.46 1.92 -2.31
N LEU A 66 -13.76 2.67 -1.46
CA LEU A 66 -13.55 2.29 -0.05
C LEU A 66 -14.87 2.23 0.74
N ARG A 67 -15.80 3.15 0.45
CA ARG A 67 -17.13 3.14 1.06
C ARG A 67 -17.91 1.90 0.62
N THR A 68 -17.89 1.55 -0.67
CA THR A 68 -18.49 0.31 -1.17
C THR A 68 -17.89 -0.92 -0.49
N HIS A 69 -16.56 -0.98 -0.33
CA HIS A 69 -15.89 -2.05 0.43
C HIS A 69 -16.39 -2.11 1.88
N LEU A 70 -16.42 -0.99 2.58
CA LEU A 70 -16.93 -0.88 3.95
C LEU A 70 -18.37 -1.38 4.08
N HIS A 71 -19.28 -0.95 3.20
CA HIS A 71 -20.67 -1.42 3.20
C HIS A 71 -20.76 -2.92 2.96
N LYS A 72 -19.97 -3.46 2.02
CA LYS A 72 -19.91 -4.89 1.74
C LYS A 72 -19.40 -5.66 2.95
N THR A 73 -18.31 -5.23 3.58
CA THR A 73 -17.75 -5.87 4.78
C THR A 73 -18.75 -5.84 5.94
N ALA A 74 -19.38 -4.68 6.21
CA ALA A 74 -20.34 -4.52 7.28
C ALA A 74 -21.61 -5.39 7.08
N THR A 75 -22.08 -5.57 5.85
CA THR A 75 -23.30 -6.34 5.57
C THR A 75 -23.06 -7.85 5.46
N THR A 76 -21.89 -8.28 5.00
CA THR A 76 -21.62 -9.70 4.68
C THR A 76 -20.82 -10.44 5.76
N SER A 77 -20.11 -9.74 6.64
CA SER A 77 -19.24 -10.38 7.62
C SER A 77 -20.00 -10.98 8.80
N LYS A 78 -20.07 -12.31 8.84
CA LYS A 78 -20.61 -13.07 9.99
C LYS A 78 -19.81 -12.86 11.27
N ALA A 79 -18.50 -12.64 11.17
CA ALA A 79 -17.64 -12.41 12.32
C ALA A 79 -17.96 -11.09 13.02
N LEU A 80 -18.23 -10.03 12.25
CA LEU A 80 -18.65 -8.74 12.81
C LEU A 80 -20.02 -8.85 13.48
N ALA A 81 -20.97 -9.53 12.84
CA ALA A 81 -22.28 -9.79 13.43
C ALA A 81 -22.18 -10.57 14.74
N ALA A 82 -21.37 -11.64 14.78
CA ALA A 82 -21.16 -12.43 15.99
C ALA A 82 -20.53 -11.62 17.13
N ARG A 83 -19.61 -10.70 16.81
CA ARG A 83 -18.95 -9.81 17.80
C ARG A 83 -19.90 -8.77 18.40
N ALA A 84 -20.79 -8.20 17.60
CA ALA A 84 -21.75 -7.20 18.06
C ALA A 84 -23.00 -7.82 18.72
N GLY A 85 -23.28 -9.10 18.44
CA GLY A 85 -24.38 -9.84 19.03
C GLY A 85 -25.71 -9.73 18.25
N PRO A 86 -26.82 -10.16 18.86
CA PRO A 86 -28.12 -10.29 18.17
C PRO A 86 -28.70 -8.99 17.62
N SER A 87 -28.28 -7.85 18.16
CA SER A 87 -28.74 -6.52 17.74
C SER A 87 -27.82 -5.84 16.73
N TYR A 88 -26.98 -6.61 16.03
CA TYR A 88 -26.04 -6.07 15.05
C TYR A 88 -26.76 -5.30 13.93
N LYS A 89 -26.40 -4.03 13.77
CA LYS A 89 -26.79 -3.20 12.64
C LYS A 89 -25.54 -2.86 11.82
N PRO A 90 -25.50 -3.19 10.52
CA PRO A 90 -24.38 -2.81 9.66
C PRO A 90 -24.10 -1.30 9.69
N GLN A 91 -25.13 -0.47 9.85
CA GLN A 91 -24.97 0.99 9.88
C GLN A 91 -24.10 1.46 11.04
N ASP A 92 -24.23 0.87 12.23
CA ASP A 92 -23.41 1.22 13.40
C ASP A 92 -21.92 0.93 13.13
N THR A 93 -21.62 -0.04 12.27
CA THR A 93 -20.25 -0.35 11.84
C THR A 93 -19.73 0.64 10.80
N ILE A 94 -20.60 1.05 9.87
CA ILE A 94 -20.28 2.03 8.84
C ILE A 94 -19.99 3.39 9.46
N ASP A 95 -20.80 3.82 10.44
CA ASP A 95 -20.68 5.13 11.11
C ASP A 95 -19.39 5.27 11.94
N ARG A 96 -18.66 4.17 12.14
CA ARG A 96 -17.37 4.15 12.82
C ARG A 96 -16.19 4.48 11.90
N VAL A 97 -16.37 4.44 10.58
CA VAL A 97 -15.29 4.66 9.62
C VAL A 97 -15.58 5.93 8.81
N HIS A 98 -14.71 6.92 8.98
CA HIS A 98 -14.79 8.22 8.34
C HIS A 98 -13.73 8.33 7.25
N LEU A 99 -14.17 8.61 6.03
CA LEU A 99 -13.30 8.74 4.86
C LEU A 99 -13.15 10.21 4.50
N LEU A 100 -11.93 10.72 4.61
CA LEU A 100 -11.57 12.07 4.18
C LEU A 100 -10.53 11.98 3.06
N SER A 101 -10.23 13.06 2.35
CA SER A 101 -9.13 13.02 1.37
C SER A 101 -8.42 14.36 1.22
N VAL A 102 -7.12 14.28 0.97
CA VAL A 102 -6.27 15.42 0.60
C VAL A 102 -5.55 15.13 -0.71
N GLN A 103 -5.35 16.15 -1.54
CA GLN A 103 -4.61 16.00 -2.79
C GLN A 103 -3.11 16.15 -2.52
N LEU A 104 -2.33 15.16 -2.94
CA LEU A 104 -0.89 15.10 -2.75
C LEU A 104 -0.21 14.66 -4.04
N ASP A 105 0.61 15.55 -4.61
CA ASP A 105 1.53 15.22 -5.69
C ASP A 105 2.97 15.23 -5.18
N LEU A 106 3.53 14.04 -4.97
CA LEU A 106 4.91 13.89 -4.50
C LEU A 106 5.97 14.35 -5.52
N LEU A 107 5.58 14.59 -6.77
CA LEU A 107 6.49 15.14 -7.78
C LEU A 107 6.63 16.66 -7.68
N ASP A 108 5.68 17.35 -7.04
CA ASP A 108 5.80 18.77 -6.70
C ASP A 108 6.17 18.90 -5.22
N LEU A 109 7.41 19.30 -4.95
CA LEU A 109 7.91 19.49 -3.59
C LEU A 109 7.05 20.45 -2.74
N ARG A 110 6.30 21.37 -3.36
CA ARG A 110 5.41 22.29 -2.64
C ARG A 110 4.15 21.60 -2.14
N SER A 111 3.71 20.53 -2.81
CA SER A 111 2.46 19.83 -2.48
C SER A 111 2.50 19.17 -1.09
N PRO A 112 3.55 18.41 -0.69
CA PRO A 112 3.69 17.93 0.69
C PRO A 112 3.61 19.03 1.75
N TYR A 113 4.27 20.17 1.53
CA TYR A 113 4.20 21.30 2.48
C TYR A 113 2.81 21.94 2.53
N ALA A 114 2.12 22.04 1.39
CA ALA A 114 0.76 22.53 1.33
C ALA A 114 -0.20 21.60 2.10
N VAL A 115 -0.08 20.28 1.89
CA VAL A 115 -0.86 19.27 2.62
C VAL A 115 -0.54 19.30 4.12
N ALA A 116 0.73 19.37 4.50
CA ALA A 116 1.11 19.50 5.91
C ALA A 116 0.51 20.76 6.55
N ARG A 117 0.53 21.89 5.84
CA ARG A 117 -0.09 23.14 6.31
C ARG A 117 -1.61 23.01 6.43
N GLN A 118 -2.25 22.35 5.47
CA GLN A 118 -3.70 22.09 5.51
C GLN A 118 -4.07 21.19 6.70
N LEU A 119 -3.30 20.14 6.98
CA LEU A 119 -3.54 19.25 8.11
C LEU A 119 -3.33 19.94 9.46
N VAL A 120 -2.31 20.79 9.58
CA VAL A 120 -1.99 21.48 10.85
C VAL A 120 -2.91 22.68 11.11
N ARG A 121 -3.19 23.48 10.09
CA ARG A 121 -3.85 24.80 10.25
C ARG A 121 -5.24 24.85 9.66
N GLY A 122 -5.55 23.96 8.72
CA GLY A 122 -6.78 23.97 7.97
C GLY A 122 -7.72 22.84 8.36
N THR A 123 -8.48 22.41 7.37
CA THR A 123 -9.49 21.36 7.49
C THR A 123 -9.42 20.41 6.29
N VAL A 124 -9.94 19.22 6.49
CA VAL A 124 -10.06 18.18 5.47
C VAL A 124 -11.52 17.73 5.39
N GLY A 125 -12.01 17.54 4.18
CA GLY A 125 -13.37 17.10 3.92
C GLY A 125 -13.42 15.73 3.25
N ASP A 126 -14.64 15.20 3.19
CA ASP A 126 -14.98 14.08 2.34
C ASP A 126 -15.22 14.61 0.91
N PRO A 127 -14.45 14.16 -0.09
CA PRO A 127 -14.59 14.64 -1.48
C PRO A 127 -15.93 14.24 -2.13
N THR A 128 -16.67 13.31 -1.52
CA THR A 128 -17.98 12.79 -1.96
C THR A 128 -19.16 13.45 -1.24
N ASP A 129 -18.92 14.23 -0.19
CA ASP A 129 -19.99 14.93 0.53
C ASP A 129 -20.51 16.12 -0.29
N ALA A 130 -21.80 16.08 -0.62
CA ALA A 130 -22.48 17.15 -1.35
C ALA A 130 -22.48 18.49 -0.59
N HIS A 131 -22.43 18.45 0.75
CA HIS A 131 -22.38 19.65 1.59
C HIS A 131 -20.95 20.20 1.76
N ASN A 132 -19.94 19.49 1.23
CA ASN A 132 -18.53 19.82 1.35
C ASN A 132 -18.12 20.12 2.80
N THR A 133 -18.58 19.29 3.74
CA THR A 133 -18.33 19.50 5.16
C THR A 133 -16.84 19.30 5.47
N GLN A 134 -16.28 20.26 6.18
CA GLN A 134 -14.85 20.32 6.48
C GLN A 134 -14.60 20.07 7.97
N TYR A 135 -13.60 19.24 8.27
CA TYR A 135 -13.26 18.84 9.63
C TYR A 135 -11.81 19.17 9.96
N LYS A 136 -11.54 19.58 11.19
CA LYS A 136 -10.19 19.75 11.70
C LYS A 136 -9.63 18.38 12.12
N VAL A 137 -8.45 18.04 11.62
CA VAL A 137 -7.72 16.83 11.99
C VAL A 137 -6.79 17.18 13.16
N PRO A 138 -7.03 16.68 14.38
CA PRO A 138 -6.25 17.11 15.56
C PRO A 138 -4.84 16.52 15.59
N ARG A 139 -4.65 15.33 15.00
CA ARG A 139 -3.39 14.59 14.98
C ARG A 139 -3.41 13.53 13.87
N LEU A 140 -2.25 12.93 13.61
CA LEU A 140 -2.13 11.70 12.83
C LEU A 140 -1.49 10.64 13.72
N ASP A 141 -2.13 9.49 13.83
CA ASP A 141 -1.63 8.35 14.61
C ASP A 141 -0.74 7.45 13.74
N ALA A 142 -0.98 7.42 12.42
CA ALA A 142 -0.14 6.72 11.47
C ALA A 142 -0.07 7.44 10.12
N VAL A 143 1.09 7.35 9.47
CA VAL A 143 1.32 7.84 8.11
C VAL A 143 1.96 6.73 7.28
N ILE A 144 1.27 6.29 6.24
CA ILE A 144 1.71 5.21 5.35
C ILE A 144 2.19 5.82 4.04
N LEU A 145 3.51 5.79 3.85
CA LEU A 145 4.18 6.32 2.66
C LEU A 145 4.27 5.24 1.57
N ASN A 146 3.12 4.88 1.01
CA ASN A 146 3.03 3.85 -0.04
C ASN A 146 3.32 4.40 -1.45
N ALA A 147 3.03 5.68 -1.71
CA ALA A 147 3.19 6.25 -3.04
C ALA A 147 4.65 6.12 -3.52
N GLY A 148 4.82 5.41 -4.64
CA GLY A 148 6.09 5.26 -5.32
C GLY A 148 5.84 5.05 -6.81
N ILE A 149 6.80 5.46 -7.64
CA ILE A 149 6.83 5.10 -9.05
C ILE A 149 8.01 4.17 -9.27
N GLY A 150 7.76 3.01 -9.88
CA GLY A 150 8.84 2.19 -10.38
C GLY A 150 9.51 2.89 -11.55
N GLY A 151 10.83 3.11 -11.50
CA GLY A 151 11.63 3.75 -12.54
C GLY A 151 11.78 2.91 -13.82
N PHE A 152 10.69 2.29 -14.30
CA PHE A 152 10.71 1.33 -15.41
C PHE A 152 10.30 1.94 -16.76
N LYS A 153 10.11 3.26 -16.84
CA LYS A 153 9.92 3.93 -18.13
C LYS A 153 11.22 3.80 -18.94
N GLY A 154 11.17 3.02 -20.03
CA GLY A 154 12.30 2.77 -20.93
C GLY A 154 12.87 1.35 -20.87
N VAL A 155 12.35 0.48 -19.99
CA VAL A 155 12.66 -0.95 -20.05
C VAL A 155 11.76 -1.57 -21.11
N ASP A 156 12.35 -1.96 -22.23
CA ASP A 156 11.69 -2.80 -23.24
C ASP A 156 11.48 -4.19 -22.64
N TRP A 157 10.32 -4.38 -22.03
CA TRP A 157 9.93 -5.61 -21.35
C TRP A 157 9.93 -6.82 -22.28
N PHE A 158 9.59 -6.61 -23.55
CA PHE A 158 9.67 -7.66 -24.57
C PHE A 158 11.13 -8.07 -24.81
N LYS A 159 12.03 -7.09 -24.98
CA LYS A 159 13.47 -7.36 -25.13
C LYS A 159 14.11 -7.92 -23.87
N LEU A 160 13.64 -7.53 -22.68
CA LEU A 160 14.07 -8.10 -21.40
C LEU A 160 13.67 -9.58 -21.31
N ALA A 161 12.41 -9.91 -21.59
CA ALA A 161 11.91 -11.29 -21.61
C ALA A 161 12.61 -12.13 -22.68
N TRP A 162 12.78 -11.58 -23.89
CA TRP A 162 13.51 -12.21 -24.98
C TRP A 162 14.97 -12.49 -24.62
N ARG A 163 15.66 -11.53 -23.99
CA ARG A 163 17.04 -11.71 -23.53
C ARG A 163 17.14 -12.71 -22.39
N PHE A 164 16.16 -12.73 -21.49
CA PHE A 164 16.10 -13.72 -20.42
C PHE A 164 15.94 -15.14 -20.99
N LEU A 165 15.03 -15.34 -21.94
CA LEU A 165 14.83 -16.62 -22.62
C LEU A 165 16.06 -17.01 -23.45
N THR A 166 16.52 -16.14 -24.34
CA THR A 166 17.60 -16.48 -25.28
C THR A 166 18.96 -16.61 -24.59
N ARG A 167 19.30 -15.78 -23.59
CA ARG A 167 20.59 -15.87 -22.88
C ARG A 167 20.54 -16.75 -21.64
N GLY A 168 19.40 -16.85 -20.94
CA GLY A 168 19.23 -17.76 -19.81
C GLY A 168 19.26 -19.24 -20.24
N ILE A 169 18.65 -19.58 -21.38
CA ILE A 169 18.74 -20.93 -21.96
C ILE A 169 20.17 -21.27 -22.38
N VAL A 170 20.94 -20.29 -22.87
CA VAL A 170 22.36 -20.48 -23.24
C VAL A 170 23.22 -20.76 -22.00
N TYR A 171 23.01 -20.05 -20.88
CA TYR A 171 23.70 -20.35 -19.62
C TYR A 171 23.31 -21.71 -19.04
N ILE A 172 22.04 -22.11 -19.12
CA ILE A 172 21.57 -23.44 -18.70
C ILE A 172 22.15 -24.55 -19.58
N ARG A 173 22.31 -24.33 -20.89
CA ARG A 173 22.92 -25.30 -21.81
C ARG A 173 24.44 -25.38 -21.63
N LEU A 174 25.14 -24.27 -21.39
CA LEU A 174 26.58 -24.24 -21.14
C LEU A 174 26.96 -24.84 -19.78
N ALA A 175 26.16 -24.60 -18.73
CA ALA A 175 26.34 -25.26 -17.44
C ALA A 175 26.18 -26.80 -17.53
N ARG A 176 25.40 -27.28 -18.50
CA ARG A 176 25.21 -28.71 -18.77
C ARG A 176 26.30 -29.35 -19.64
N MET A 177 27.17 -28.55 -20.26
CA MET A 177 28.26 -29.00 -21.14
C MET A 177 29.64 -28.83 -20.52
N SER A 178 29.73 -28.39 -19.26
CA SER A 178 31.00 -28.42 -18.52
C SER A 178 31.33 -29.87 -18.19
N PRO A 179 32.44 -30.45 -18.71
CA PRO A 179 32.82 -31.80 -18.34
C PRO A 179 33.14 -31.84 -16.84
N PRO A 180 32.88 -32.98 -16.15
CA PRO A 180 33.29 -33.12 -14.76
C PRO A 180 34.79 -32.87 -14.67
N LEU A 181 35.20 -32.07 -13.68
CA LEU A 181 36.61 -31.84 -13.36
C LEU A 181 37.31 -33.20 -13.27
N ARG A 182 38.24 -33.45 -14.19
CA ARG A 182 38.99 -34.71 -14.24
C ARG A 182 39.74 -34.90 -12.92
N PRO A 183 39.75 -36.10 -12.33
CA PRO A 183 40.49 -36.33 -11.10
C PRO A 183 41.98 -36.11 -11.35
N TRP A 184 42.64 -35.44 -10.41
CA TRP A 184 44.08 -35.24 -10.37
C TRP A 184 44.80 -36.60 -10.41
N ALA A 185 45.28 -37.00 -11.59
CA ALA A 185 46.14 -38.17 -11.73
C ALA A 185 47.57 -37.79 -11.30
N ARG A 186 48.05 -38.52 -10.29
CA ARG A 186 49.31 -38.30 -9.59
C ARG A 186 50.43 -39.12 -10.25
N SER A 187 51.58 -38.47 -10.48
CA SER A 187 52.96 -38.98 -10.69
C SER A 187 53.23 -39.94 -11.87
N SER A 188 54.27 -39.71 -12.68
CA SER A 188 55.67 -40.01 -12.28
C SER A 188 56.71 -39.38 -13.24
N ALA A 189 57.80 -38.84 -12.67
CA ALA A 189 59.10 -38.62 -13.34
C ALA A 189 59.85 -39.98 -13.51
N PRO A 190 61.04 -40.12 -14.14
CA PRO A 190 62.03 -39.16 -14.72
C PRO A 190 62.40 -39.53 -16.20
N THR A 191 63.31 -38.91 -16.97
CA THR A 191 64.79 -38.96 -16.86
C THR A 191 65.47 -38.12 -17.97
N SER A 192 66.59 -37.50 -17.58
CA SER A 192 67.76 -36.89 -18.28
C SER A 192 68.00 -37.00 -19.81
N SER A 193 68.51 -35.89 -20.38
CA SER A 193 69.81 -35.71 -21.10
C SER A 193 69.65 -34.59 -22.16
N ALA A 194 70.28 -33.42 -22.00
CA ALA A 194 71.66 -33.03 -22.34
C ALA A 194 71.86 -32.60 -23.81
N THR A 195 72.55 -31.45 -23.98
CA THR A 195 73.54 -31.13 -25.05
C THR A 195 73.16 -30.08 -26.12
N THR A 196 73.66 -28.85 -25.89
CA THR A 196 74.30 -27.85 -26.78
C THR A 196 73.84 -27.62 -28.23
N SER A 197 73.69 -26.34 -28.59
CA SER A 197 74.75 -25.51 -29.20
C SER A 197 74.46 -24.03 -28.98
#